data_AF-A0A1Y2J1A3-F1
#
_entry.id   AF-A0A1Y2J1A3-F1
#
_cell.length_a   1.000
_cell.length_b   1.000
_cell.length_c   1.000
_cell.angle_alpha   90.00
_cell.angle_beta   90.00
_cell.angle_gamma   90.00
#
_symmetry.space_group_name_H-M   'P 1'
#
loop_
_entity.id
_entity.type
_entity.pdbx_description
1 polymer ?
#
loop_
_entity_poly.entity_id
_entity_poly.type
_entity_poly.pdbx_seq_one_letter_code
_entity_poly.pdbx_strand_id
1 'polypeptide(L)'
;MVLSRGLLPDSIFKPLHDVSSGKRKHIPKLAHGLDAVLRKEGVHWLKDPETGRYNFPEHLEQIPKVEDFAFDRLPGFLPSSQDKKLLSFAKKSRARFAGSTSSLTGILTQIYLLLSEEKMVNISNLSVDFDKAPRYFTPGQRIPTSVILHYHDGAYFTDYDSERDESTEDIILLPMGILLEKFFTLPKETFDKFRKAYTGTDYPILKDTHRFAKHKDLLMRSQLDCRDDHLPGTGVFDIKTRAISEIRHDVYNYANYENTKIDSLTGASGSFEKEYYDMIRAAFLEYSFQARIGNMDGVFVAYHNVAQIFGFQYISLREMDRRLFGREGAGARVFERCVALMELLYQEIVKCFPRRSVKVTFEKRHPVVRAWVEPVVNPTPDAEPPVVELQLSLKNIVRGKAAPGHLSVGSRYPWSVQWCIERSMESQEKIRASRNIAYQRQLSIASSLPTERDVSQEPSEAALEEIAAAAEEADVGVPPSDVASVSAPVSTPDQTAQPVASSS
;
A
#
# COMPACT_ATOMS: atom_id res chain seq x y z
N MET A 1 29.38 -13.15 -5.59
CA MET A 1 30.47 -12.82 -4.65
C MET A 1 29.86 -12.28 -3.37
N VAL A 2 30.11 -12.91 -2.22
CA VAL A 2 29.59 -12.43 -0.93
C VAL A 2 30.24 -11.09 -0.57
N LEU A 3 29.43 -10.06 -0.32
CA LEU A 3 29.89 -8.76 0.15
C LEU A 3 29.84 -8.67 1.67
N SER A 4 28.69 -9.04 2.24
CA SER A 4 28.46 -9.00 3.68
C SER A 4 27.39 -10.02 4.08
N ARG A 5 27.49 -10.53 5.31
CA ARG A 5 26.53 -11.47 5.89
C ARG A 5 26.55 -11.34 7.39
N GLY A 6 25.47 -11.73 8.06
CA GLY A 6 25.42 -11.67 9.51
C GLY A 6 24.15 -12.24 10.10
N LEU A 7 24.01 -12.04 11.41
CA LEU A 7 22.83 -12.34 12.19
C LEU A 7 22.32 -11.05 12.82
N LEU A 8 21.05 -10.75 12.62
CA LEU A 8 20.31 -9.74 13.36
C LEU A 8 19.56 -10.45 14.49
N PRO A 9 20.09 -10.47 15.73
CA PRO A 9 19.40 -11.10 16.85
C PRO A 9 18.11 -10.33 17.23
N ASP A 10 17.10 -11.02 17.76
CA ASP A 10 15.83 -10.39 18.17
C ASP A 10 16.03 -9.16 19.08
N SER A 11 17.04 -9.17 19.94
CA SER A 11 17.33 -8.11 20.92
C SER A 11 17.81 -6.77 20.35
N ILE A 12 18.22 -6.71 19.08
CA ILE A 12 18.72 -5.46 18.48
C ILE A 12 17.63 -4.63 17.80
N PHE A 13 16.46 -5.21 17.55
CA PHE A 13 15.35 -4.50 16.94
C PHE A 13 14.76 -3.53 17.97
N LYS A 14 14.65 -2.26 17.56
CA LYS A 14 14.15 -1.19 18.41
C LYS A 14 13.19 -0.32 17.61
N PRO A 15 12.18 0.28 18.27
CA PRO A 15 11.31 1.27 17.65
C PRO A 15 12.11 2.47 17.12
N LEU A 16 11.48 3.23 16.21
CA LEU A 16 12.05 4.47 15.70
C LEU A 16 12.20 5.50 16.82
N HIS A 17 13.31 6.22 16.81
CA HIS A 17 13.59 7.30 17.76
C HIS A 17 13.32 8.66 17.12
N ASP A 18 12.47 9.48 17.73
CA ASP A 18 12.18 10.83 17.24
C ASP A 18 13.40 11.74 17.33
N VAL A 19 13.75 12.43 16.24
CA VAL A 19 14.91 13.34 16.21
C VAL A 19 14.53 14.79 16.54
N SER A 20 13.24 15.05 16.74
CA SER A 20 12.72 16.35 17.15
C SER A 20 11.39 16.19 17.89
N SER A 21 11.10 17.11 18.80
CA SER A 21 9.78 17.20 19.42
C SER A 21 8.73 17.57 18.36
N GLY A 22 7.76 16.68 18.14
CA GLY A 22 6.70 16.89 17.16
C GLY A 22 5.84 18.13 17.46
N LYS A 23 5.35 18.78 16.40
CA LYS A 23 4.47 19.95 16.50
C LYS A 23 3.00 19.55 16.58
N ARG A 24 2.65 18.69 17.53
CA ARG A 24 1.34 18.01 17.64
C ARG A 24 0.13 18.93 17.47
N LYS A 25 0.17 20.15 18.02
CA LYS A 25 -0.93 21.13 17.92
C LYS A 25 -1.27 21.60 16.49
N HIS A 26 -0.34 21.46 15.55
CA HIS A 26 -0.52 21.85 14.14
C HIS A 26 -0.97 20.70 13.25
N ILE A 27 -1.09 19.48 13.79
CA ILE A 27 -1.69 18.37 13.05
C ILE A 27 -3.21 18.64 12.97
N PRO A 28 -3.80 18.61 11.76
CA PRO A 28 -5.23 18.81 11.55
C PRO A 28 -6.10 17.84 12.36
N LYS A 29 -7.37 18.19 12.53
CA LYS A 29 -8.42 17.29 13.03
C LYS A 29 -9.45 17.12 11.92
N LEU A 30 -10.23 16.04 11.99
CA LEU A 30 -11.39 15.89 11.10
C LEU A 30 -12.41 17.00 11.35
N ALA A 31 -13.01 17.50 10.27
CA ALA A 31 -14.12 18.42 10.28
C ALA A 31 -15.45 17.67 10.06
N HIS A 32 -16.56 18.42 10.04
CA HIS A 32 -17.89 17.92 9.64
C HIS A 32 -18.45 16.76 10.49
N GLY A 33 -17.96 16.57 11.73
CA GLY A 33 -18.39 15.47 12.59
C GLY A 33 -17.84 14.10 12.19
N LEU A 34 -16.88 14.05 11.26
CA LEU A 34 -16.26 12.80 10.78
C LEU A 34 -15.47 12.08 11.88
N ASP A 35 -15.17 12.72 13.00
CA ASP A 35 -14.60 12.08 14.19
C ASP A 35 -15.51 10.97 14.76
N ALA A 36 -16.81 10.95 14.44
CA ALA A 36 -17.70 9.84 14.75
C ALA A 36 -17.23 8.49 14.14
N VAL A 37 -16.60 8.52 12.95
CA VAL A 37 -16.07 7.32 12.27
C VAL A 37 -14.96 6.66 13.07
N LEU A 38 -14.20 7.45 13.84
CA LEU A 38 -13.07 6.96 14.64
C LEU A 38 -13.51 6.19 15.90
N ARG A 39 -14.76 6.40 16.35
CA ARG A 39 -15.26 5.90 17.64
C ARG A 39 -15.97 4.55 17.55
N LYS A 40 -16.41 4.15 16.35
CA LYS A 40 -17.17 2.92 16.14
C LYS A 40 -16.55 2.13 15.00
N GLU A 41 -16.27 0.86 15.28
CA GLU A 41 -15.74 -0.08 14.29
C GLU A 41 -16.73 -0.33 13.15
N GLY A 42 -16.20 -0.73 12.00
CA GLY A 42 -16.97 -1.00 10.80
C GLY A 42 -17.14 0.22 9.90
N VAL A 43 -17.90 0.02 8.84
CA VAL A 43 -18.18 1.04 7.83
C VAL A 43 -19.38 1.87 8.25
N HIS A 44 -19.32 3.16 7.95
CA HIS A 44 -20.39 4.11 8.19
C HIS A 44 -20.86 4.69 6.85
N TRP A 45 -22.10 4.41 6.49
CA TRP A 45 -22.75 5.05 5.35
C TRP A 45 -22.77 6.57 5.51
N LEU A 46 -22.45 7.30 4.45
CA LEU A 46 -22.68 8.74 4.40
C LEU A 46 -24.19 9.03 4.44
N LYS A 47 -24.91 8.33 3.56
CA LYS A 47 -26.37 8.33 3.45
C LYS A 47 -26.82 6.88 3.49
N ASP A 48 -27.72 6.59 4.42
CA ASP A 48 -28.29 5.26 4.57
C ASP A 48 -29.14 4.92 3.33
N PRO A 49 -28.84 3.82 2.60
CA PRO A 49 -29.49 3.51 1.33
C PRO A 49 -30.95 3.08 1.49
N GLU A 50 -31.34 2.53 2.64
CA GLU A 50 -32.70 2.05 2.89
C GLU A 50 -33.64 3.21 3.27
N THR A 51 -33.16 4.11 4.14
CA THR A 51 -33.97 5.19 4.70
C THR A 51 -33.79 6.53 3.98
N GLY A 52 -32.73 6.67 3.17
CA GLY A 52 -32.33 7.91 2.50
C GLY A 52 -31.83 9.00 3.47
N ARG A 53 -31.68 8.68 4.77
CA ARG A 53 -31.24 9.65 5.79
C ARG A 53 -29.72 9.79 5.77
N TYR A 54 -29.25 11.03 5.87
CA TYR A 54 -27.84 11.32 6.01
C TYR A 54 -27.35 11.10 7.45
N ASN A 55 -26.27 10.34 7.60
CA ASN A 55 -25.56 10.16 8.87
C ASN A 55 -24.50 11.25 9.11
N PHE A 56 -24.07 11.92 8.03
CA PHE A 56 -23.10 13.01 8.02
C PHE A 56 -23.64 14.19 7.19
N PRO A 57 -23.07 15.40 7.28
CA PRO A 57 -23.59 16.54 6.52
C PRO A 57 -23.72 16.27 5.02
N GLU A 58 -24.91 16.55 4.45
CA GLU A 58 -25.27 16.22 3.06
C GLU A 58 -24.27 16.75 2.02
N HIS A 59 -23.67 17.92 2.25
CA HIS A 59 -22.67 18.50 1.34
C HIS A 59 -21.42 17.64 1.14
N LEU A 60 -21.14 16.67 2.02
CA LEU A 60 -20.04 15.73 1.85
C LEU A 60 -20.32 14.69 0.76
N GLU A 61 -21.59 14.45 0.39
CA GLU A 61 -21.92 13.47 -0.63
C GLU A 61 -21.28 13.84 -1.97
N GLN A 62 -21.30 15.13 -2.34
CA GLN A 62 -20.82 15.61 -3.64
C GLN A 62 -19.36 16.06 -3.54
N ILE A 63 -18.50 15.37 -4.28
CA ILE A 63 -17.07 15.68 -4.33
C ILE A 63 -16.85 16.90 -5.23
N PRO A 64 -16.14 17.95 -4.77
CA PRO A 64 -15.72 19.04 -5.63
C PRO A 64 -14.84 18.53 -6.78
N LYS A 65 -15.09 19.02 -8.00
CA LYS A 65 -14.27 18.67 -9.16
C LYS A 65 -12.82 19.10 -8.96
N VAL A 66 -11.89 18.26 -9.42
CA VAL A 66 -10.45 18.53 -9.34
C VAL A 66 -10.12 19.80 -10.12
N GLU A 67 -10.74 20.00 -11.29
CA GLU A 67 -10.54 21.20 -12.11
C GLU A 67 -10.96 22.49 -11.40
N ASP A 68 -11.86 22.43 -10.41
CA ASP A 68 -12.36 23.59 -9.68
C ASP A 68 -11.51 23.94 -8.44
N PHE A 69 -10.56 23.09 -8.07
CA PHE A 69 -9.75 23.25 -6.87
C PHE A 69 -8.43 24.00 -7.16
N ALA A 70 -8.09 24.96 -6.31
CA ALA A 70 -6.93 25.84 -6.47
C ALA A 70 -5.70 25.24 -5.76
N PHE A 71 -5.09 24.21 -6.37
CA PHE A 71 -3.91 23.52 -5.84
C PHE A 71 -2.69 24.44 -5.66
N ASP A 72 -2.61 25.54 -6.41
CA ASP A 72 -1.58 26.58 -6.27
C ASP A 72 -1.60 27.26 -4.89
N ARG A 73 -2.72 27.17 -4.16
CA ARG A 73 -2.88 27.70 -2.80
C ARG A 73 -2.41 26.72 -1.72
N LEU A 74 -2.11 25.47 -2.09
CA LEU A 74 -1.59 24.46 -1.17
C LEU A 74 -0.05 24.47 -1.12
N PRO A 75 0.55 23.97 -0.02
CA PRO A 75 1.96 23.63 -0.03
C PRO A 75 2.26 22.64 -1.16
N GLY A 76 3.31 22.91 -1.95
CA GLY A 76 3.74 21.99 -3.00
C GLY A 76 4.40 20.73 -2.43
N PHE A 77 4.35 19.64 -3.19
CA PHE A 77 5.07 18.41 -2.86
C PHE A 77 6.58 18.69 -2.72
N LEU A 78 7.18 18.18 -1.64
CA LEU A 78 8.59 18.41 -1.32
C LEU A 78 9.36 17.08 -1.27
N PRO A 79 10.17 16.76 -2.31
CA PRO A 79 11.06 15.60 -2.32
C PRO A 79 12.00 15.59 -1.11
N SER A 80 12.44 14.41 -0.69
CA SER A 80 13.34 14.24 0.47
C SER A 80 14.68 14.92 0.22
N SER A 81 15.23 14.86 -1.00
CA SER A 81 16.49 15.53 -1.35
C SER A 81 16.42 17.06 -1.28
N GLN A 82 15.22 17.64 -1.41
CA GLN A 82 14.99 19.08 -1.43
C GLN A 82 14.53 19.64 -0.06
N ASP A 83 14.21 18.76 0.90
CA ASP A 83 13.74 19.16 2.21
C ASP A 83 14.90 19.63 3.12
N LYS A 84 15.01 20.95 3.26
CA LYS A 84 16.01 21.61 4.12
C LYS A 84 15.92 21.18 5.59
N LYS A 85 14.72 20.89 6.12
CA LYS A 85 14.57 20.41 7.50
C LYS A 85 15.10 18.99 7.62
N LEU A 86 14.72 18.11 6.70
CA LEU A 86 15.21 16.73 6.66
C LEU A 86 16.74 16.70 6.55
N LEU A 87 17.32 17.50 5.66
CA LEU A 87 18.77 17.68 5.54
C LEU A 87 19.41 18.13 6.86
N SER A 88 18.82 19.12 7.53
CA SER A 88 19.32 19.61 8.82
C SER A 88 19.28 18.54 9.90
N PHE A 89 18.22 17.73 9.96
CA PHE A 89 18.07 16.66 10.94
C PHE A 89 18.98 15.48 10.63
N ALA A 90 19.21 15.16 9.35
CA ALA A 90 20.16 14.14 8.95
C ALA A 90 21.57 14.51 9.42
N LYS A 91 22.01 15.75 9.18
CA LYS A 91 23.30 16.27 9.65
C LYS A 91 23.41 16.23 11.19
N LYS A 92 22.40 16.74 11.91
CA LYS A 92 22.39 16.78 13.39
C LYS A 92 22.41 15.39 14.03
N SER A 93 21.66 14.43 13.46
CA SER A 93 21.53 13.07 13.98
C SER A 93 22.57 12.08 13.44
N ARG A 94 23.50 12.58 12.59
CA ARG A 94 24.51 11.81 11.87
C ARG A 94 23.92 10.64 11.06
N ALA A 95 22.73 10.84 10.51
CA ALA A 95 22.11 9.86 9.64
C ALA A 95 22.82 9.86 8.27
N ARG A 96 23.13 8.67 7.76
CA ARG A 96 23.75 8.49 6.43
C ARG A 96 22.71 8.34 5.34
N PHE A 97 21.49 7.97 5.70
CA PHE A 97 20.38 7.76 4.79
C PHE A 97 19.16 8.54 5.26
N ALA A 98 18.39 9.09 4.33
CA ALA A 98 17.15 9.78 4.63
C ALA A 98 16.09 9.52 3.56
N GLY A 99 14.81 9.47 3.91
CA GLY A 99 13.72 9.34 2.94
C GLY A 99 12.35 9.61 3.56
N SER A 100 11.32 9.67 2.70
CA SER A 100 9.92 9.85 3.11
C SER A 100 9.16 8.54 3.08
N THR A 101 7.98 8.52 3.71
CA THR A 101 7.02 7.40 3.62
C THR A 101 6.80 6.94 2.17
N SER A 102 6.54 7.86 1.25
CA SER A 102 6.30 7.55 -0.17
C SER A 102 7.49 6.86 -0.86
N SER A 103 8.73 7.29 -0.59
CA SER A 103 9.91 6.74 -1.27
C SER A 103 10.45 5.46 -0.64
N LEU A 104 10.17 5.22 0.65
CA LEU A 104 10.69 4.06 1.38
C LEU A 104 9.73 2.87 1.39
N THR A 105 8.42 3.10 1.28
CA THR A 105 7.41 2.05 1.51
C THR A 105 7.48 0.93 0.46
N GLY A 106 7.68 1.26 -0.82
CA GLY A 106 7.83 0.24 -1.86
C GLY A 106 9.05 -0.68 -1.63
N ILE A 107 10.17 -0.12 -1.15
CA ILE A 107 11.37 -0.90 -0.80
C ILE A 107 11.09 -1.83 0.39
N LEU A 108 10.43 -1.31 1.43
CA LEU A 108 10.02 -2.11 2.59
C LEU A 108 9.06 -3.23 2.20
N THR A 109 8.17 -3.00 1.23
CA THR A 109 7.30 -4.03 0.64
C THR A 109 8.12 -5.14 -0.01
N GLN A 110 9.11 -4.83 -0.85
CA GLN A 110 9.98 -5.85 -1.47
C GLN A 110 10.71 -6.70 -0.40
N ILE A 111 11.23 -6.05 0.64
CA ILE A 111 11.91 -6.73 1.75
C ILE A 111 10.92 -7.59 2.55
N TYR A 112 9.69 -7.12 2.78
CA TYR A 112 8.67 -7.90 3.46
C TYR A 112 8.27 -9.16 2.68
N LEU A 113 8.12 -9.05 1.36
CA LEU A 113 7.79 -10.20 0.51
C LEU A 113 8.86 -11.30 0.60
N LEU A 114 10.14 -10.93 0.77
CA LEU A 114 11.23 -11.86 1.06
C LEU A 114 11.14 -12.40 2.50
N LEU A 115 11.04 -11.51 3.49
CA LEU A 115 11.03 -11.84 4.92
C LEU A 115 9.90 -12.80 5.30
N SER A 116 8.73 -12.57 4.72
CA SER A 116 7.50 -13.32 4.98
C SER A 116 7.36 -14.57 4.11
N GLU A 117 8.26 -14.80 3.15
CA GLU A 117 8.09 -15.81 2.10
C GLU A 117 6.72 -15.71 1.42
N GLU A 118 6.31 -14.48 1.09
CA GLU A 118 5.00 -14.15 0.50
C GLU A 118 3.81 -14.71 1.28
N LYS A 119 3.82 -14.51 2.61
CA LYS A 119 2.70 -14.88 3.48
C LYS A 119 1.36 -14.43 2.90
N MET A 120 0.42 -15.37 2.81
CA MET A 120 -0.95 -15.09 2.40
C MET A 120 -1.65 -14.17 3.40
N VAL A 121 -2.47 -13.26 2.88
CA VAL A 121 -3.30 -12.38 3.71
C VAL A 121 -4.40 -13.17 4.41
N ASN A 122 -4.87 -12.65 5.52
CA ASN A 122 -6.03 -13.18 6.24
C ASN A 122 -7.30 -12.45 5.79
N ILE A 123 -8.26 -13.20 5.27
CA ILE A 123 -9.58 -12.72 4.83
C ILE A 123 -10.71 -13.37 5.62
N SER A 124 -10.41 -13.97 6.78
CA SER A 124 -11.39 -14.75 7.57
C SER A 124 -12.52 -13.92 8.19
N ASN A 125 -12.50 -12.60 8.02
CA ASN A 125 -13.55 -11.69 8.49
C ASN A 125 -14.51 -11.27 7.38
N LEU A 126 -14.30 -11.76 6.16
CA LEU A 126 -15.18 -11.52 5.04
C LEU A 126 -16.27 -12.61 5.01
N SER A 127 -17.35 -12.30 4.32
CA SER A 127 -18.47 -13.19 4.05
C SER A 127 -18.06 -14.40 3.20
N VAL A 128 -18.97 -15.37 3.13
CA VAL A 128 -18.82 -16.62 2.35
C VAL A 128 -18.53 -16.38 0.87
N ASP A 129 -18.89 -15.20 0.36
CA ASP A 129 -18.61 -14.79 -1.02
C ASP A 129 -17.10 -14.76 -1.32
N PHE A 130 -16.26 -14.69 -0.28
CA PHE A 130 -14.79 -14.66 -0.39
C PHE A 130 -14.10 -15.98 -0.03
N ASP A 131 -14.84 -17.07 0.21
CA ASP A 131 -14.26 -18.36 0.64
C ASP A 131 -13.22 -18.91 -0.35
N LYS A 132 -13.43 -18.67 -1.65
CA LYS A 132 -12.53 -19.07 -2.75
C LYS A 132 -11.66 -17.92 -3.26
N ALA A 133 -11.72 -16.76 -2.63
CA ALA A 133 -11.04 -15.57 -3.12
C ALA A 133 -9.51 -15.69 -2.95
N PRO A 134 -8.72 -15.21 -3.92
CA PRO A 134 -7.27 -15.13 -3.83
C PRO A 134 -6.73 -14.46 -2.55
N ARG A 135 -5.81 -15.14 -1.87
CA ARG A 135 -5.16 -14.63 -0.63
C ARG A 135 -3.75 -14.11 -0.83
N TYR A 136 -3.34 -13.93 -2.07
CA TYR A 136 -2.04 -13.35 -2.41
C TYR A 136 -2.15 -11.84 -2.64
N PHE A 137 -1.07 -11.12 -2.33
CA PHE A 137 -0.91 -9.71 -2.69
C PHE A 137 -1.14 -9.49 -4.19
N THR A 138 -1.71 -8.35 -4.58
CA THR A 138 -1.95 -8.05 -6.00
C THR A 138 -0.63 -7.93 -6.78
N PRO A 139 -0.65 -8.06 -8.12
CA PRO A 139 0.51 -7.76 -8.94
C PRO A 139 1.10 -6.36 -8.67
N GLY A 140 0.25 -5.35 -8.46
CA GLY A 140 0.66 -4.00 -8.06
C GLY A 140 1.48 -3.96 -6.79
N GLN A 141 1.09 -4.70 -5.75
CA GLN A 141 1.86 -4.76 -4.51
C GLN A 141 3.21 -5.49 -4.66
N ARG A 142 3.39 -6.29 -5.72
CA ARG A 142 4.64 -7.02 -6.01
C ARG A 142 5.53 -6.32 -7.02
N ILE A 143 5.09 -5.19 -7.57
CA ILE A 143 5.76 -4.51 -8.66
C ILE A 143 7.17 -4.06 -8.24
N PRO A 144 8.18 -4.13 -9.12
CA PRO A 144 9.49 -3.56 -8.83
C PRO A 144 9.40 -2.09 -8.43
N THR A 145 10.19 -1.67 -7.45
CA THR A 145 10.21 -0.29 -6.97
C THR A 145 11.51 0.37 -7.38
N SER A 146 11.42 1.55 -8.00
CA SER A 146 12.58 2.35 -8.40
C SER A 146 12.66 3.65 -7.62
N VAL A 147 13.87 3.99 -7.19
CA VAL A 147 14.17 5.20 -6.41
C VAL A 147 15.51 5.81 -6.84
N ILE A 148 15.70 7.07 -6.51
CA ILE A 148 16.98 7.75 -6.64
C ILE A 148 17.52 8.08 -5.26
N LEU A 149 18.75 7.66 -4.98
CA LEU A 149 19.49 8.01 -3.77
C LEU A 149 20.42 9.18 -4.12
N HIS A 150 19.98 10.40 -3.81
CA HIS A 150 20.74 11.63 -4.05
C HIS A 150 21.84 11.81 -3.00
N TYR A 151 23.08 11.90 -3.45
CA TYR A 151 24.21 12.16 -2.56
C TYR A 151 24.32 13.66 -2.22
N HIS A 152 24.27 13.97 -0.92
CA HIS A 152 24.44 15.33 -0.39
C HIS A 152 25.34 15.29 0.86
N ASP A 153 26.54 15.88 0.76
CA ASP A 153 27.46 16.12 1.88
C ASP A 153 27.66 14.92 2.83
N GLY A 154 27.83 13.71 2.28
CA GLY A 154 28.09 12.51 3.08
C GLY A 154 26.86 11.71 3.49
N ALA A 155 25.65 12.15 3.09
CA ALA A 155 24.40 11.41 3.26
C ALA A 155 23.70 11.18 1.92
N TYR A 156 22.78 10.22 1.89
CA TYR A 156 21.99 9.85 0.71
C TYR A 156 20.50 10.03 0.99
N PHE A 157 19.80 10.75 0.12
CA PHE A 157 18.38 11.07 0.25
C PHE A 157 17.59 10.29 -0.80
N THR A 158 16.64 9.47 -0.37
CA THR A 158 15.81 8.62 -1.21
C THR A 158 14.58 9.38 -1.70
N ASP A 159 14.51 9.59 -3.01
CA ASP A 159 13.35 10.09 -3.72
C ASP A 159 12.75 9.01 -4.61
N TYR A 160 11.45 9.12 -4.88
CA TYR A 160 10.80 8.30 -5.90
C TYR A 160 11.35 8.66 -7.28
N ASP A 161 11.53 7.65 -8.12
CA ASP A 161 12.01 7.84 -9.48
C ASP A 161 10.86 8.19 -10.43
N SER A 162 10.53 9.48 -10.47
CA SER A 162 9.44 10.00 -11.31
C SER A 162 9.75 10.03 -12.80
N GLU A 163 11.01 9.81 -13.22
CA GLU A 163 11.38 9.72 -14.65
C GLU A 163 10.68 8.56 -15.37
N ARG A 164 10.02 7.66 -14.64
CA ARG A 164 9.39 6.45 -15.16
C ARG A 164 7.87 6.47 -15.12
N ASP A 165 7.26 7.55 -14.64
CA ASP A 165 5.86 7.83 -14.89
C ASP A 165 5.78 8.44 -16.30
N GLU A 166 5.88 7.60 -17.34
CA GLU A 166 5.78 8.01 -18.75
C GLU A 166 4.34 8.34 -19.17
N SER A 167 3.34 8.15 -18.31
CA SER A 167 1.96 8.52 -18.62
C SER A 167 1.86 10.03 -18.76
N THR A 168 1.62 10.49 -19.99
CA THR A 168 1.33 11.89 -20.31
C THR A 168 -0.04 12.35 -19.81
N GLU A 169 -0.86 11.43 -19.32
CA GLU A 169 -2.21 11.66 -18.83
C GLU A 169 -2.24 11.74 -17.30
N ASP A 170 -2.87 12.80 -16.78
CA ASP A 170 -3.01 13.02 -15.34
C ASP A 170 -3.93 11.95 -14.74
N ILE A 171 -3.37 11.09 -13.87
CA ILE A 171 -4.16 10.13 -13.10
C ILE A 171 -5.01 10.91 -12.09
N ILE A 172 -6.32 11.03 -12.35
CA ILE A 172 -7.27 11.83 -11.54
C ILE A 172 -7.22 11.53 -10.04
N LEU A 173 -6.90 10.28 -9.67
CA LEU A 173 -6.86 9.84 -8.28
C LEU A 173 -5.75 10.50 -7.45
N LEU A 174 -4.65 10.96 -8.08
CA LEU A 174 -3.56 11.63 -7.38
C LEU A 174 -3.96 13.01 -6.82
N PRO A 175 -4.42 13.98 -7.64
CA PRO A 175 -4.90 15.26 -7.12
C PRO A 175 -6.19 15.11 -6.29
N MET A 176 -7.02 14.10 -6.57
CA MET A 176 -8.22 13.81 -5.79
C MET A 176 -7.90 13.48 -4.33
N GLY A 177 -6.85 12.70 -4.05
CA GLY A 177 -6.44 12.40 -2.68
C GLY A 177 -6.09 13.67 -1.89
N ILE A 178 -5.35 14.60 -2.51
CA ILE A 178 -4.96 15.88 -1.89
C ILE A 178 -6.19 16.76 -1.63
N LEU A 179 -7.10 16.85 -2.60
CA LEU A 179 -8.35 17.60 -2.48
C LEU A 179 -9.18 17.07 -1.31
N LEU A 180 -9.42 15.76 -1.27
CA LEU A 180 -10.25 15.12 -0.27
C LEU A 180 -9.64 15.18 1.14
N GLU A 181 -8.32 15.11 1.28
CA GLU A 181 -7.66 15.37 2.57
C GLU A 181 -8.05 16.74 3.14
N LYS A 182 -8.02 17.79 2.31
CA LYS A 182 -8.43 19.14 2.73
C LYS A 182 -9.93 19.24 2.93
N PHE A 183 -10.72 18.54 2.11
CA PHE A 183 -12.17 18.49 2.23
C PHE A 183 -12.63 17.88 3.57
N PHE A 184 -11.89 16.91 4.11
CA PHE A 184 -12.23 16.28 5.39
C PHE A 184 -11.66 16.99 6.63
N THR A 185 -10.71 17.91 6.45
CA THR A 185 -9.97 18.53 7.57
C THR A 185 -10.23 20.03 7.73
N LEU A 186 -10.74 20.71 6.70
CA LEU A 186 -11.10 22.12 6.75
C LEU A 186 -12.61 22.30 6.96
N PRO A 187 -13.06 23.24 7.83
CA PRO A 187 -14.45 23.65 7.83
C PRO A 187 -14.90 24.11 6.45
N LYS A 188 -16.18 23.91 6.12
CA LYS A 188 -16.72 24.14 4.77
C LYS A 188 -16.40 25.55 4.25
N GLU A 189 -16.60 26.56 5.09
CA GLU A 189 -16.38 27.98 4.78
C GLU A 189 -14.91 28.27 4.49
N THR A 190 -14.00 27.49 5.11
CA THR A 190 -12.56 27.60 4.87
C THR A 190 -12.16 26.85 3.60
N PHE A 191 -12.70 25.65 3.39
CA PHE A 191 -12.48 24.85 2.19
C PHE A 191 -12.94 25.59 0.92
N ASP A 192 -14.09 26.27 0.98
CA ASP A 192 -14.64 27.02 -0.15
C ASP A 192 -13.67 28.13 -0.64
N LYS A 193 -12.77 28.62 0.23
CA LYS A 193 -11.70 29.56 -0.16
C LYS A 193 -10.58 28.93 -1.00
N PHE A 194 -10.53 27.61 -1.10
CA PHE A 194 -9.61 26.88 -1.99
C PHE A 194 -10.26 26.51 -3.32
N ARG A 195 -11.49 26.97 -3.59
CA ARG A 195 -12.10 26.85 -4.92
C ARG A 195 -11.61 27.97 -5.83
N LYS A 196 -11.40 27.68 -7.11
CA LYS A 196 -11.01 28.68 -8.12
C LYS A 196 -12.02 29.81 -8.27
N ALA A 197 -13.30 29.53 -8.05
CA ALA A 197 -14.36 30.54 -8.04
C ALA A 197 -14.20 31.59 -6.91
N TYR A 198 -13.45 31.27 -5.86
CA TYR A 198 -13.12 32.23 -4.81
C TYR A 198 -12.03 33.19 -5.29
N THR A 199 -12.38 34.48 -5.39
CA THR A 199 -11.50 35.57 -5.87
C THR A 199 -10.82 36.35 -4.75
N GLY A 200 -11.17 36.09 -3.48
CA GLY A 200 -10.53 36.71 -2.33
C GLY A 200 -9.10 36.22 -2.10
N THR A 201 -8.29 37.02 -1.41
CA THR A 201 -6.88 36.72 -1.09
C THR A 201 -6.65 36.30 0.37
N ASP A 202 -7.72 36.23 1.16
CA ASP A 202 -7.76 35.89 2.58
C ASP A 202 -7.96 34.37 2.84
N TYR A 203 -7.48 33.53 1.93
CA TYR A 203 -7.37 32.09 2.17
C TYR A 203 -6.23 31.82 3.17
N PRO A 204 -6.38 30.84 4.08
CA PRO A 204 -5.37 30.57 5.08
C PRO A 204 -4.12 29.92 4.46
N ILE A 205 -2.94 30.31 4.96
CA ILE A 205 -1.69 29.62 4.60
C ILE A 205 -1.61 28.30 5.38
N LEU A 206 -1.84 27.19 4.67
CA LEU A 206 -1.71 25.86 5.24
C LEU A 206 -0.24 25.47 5.41
N LYS A 207 0.04 24.61 6.38
CA LYS A 207 1.39 24.09 6.63
C LYS A 207 1.31 22.62 6.98
N ASP A 208 2.04 21.81 6.24
CA ASP A 208 2.11 20.39 6.52
C ASP A 208 2.96 20.11 7.76
N THR A 209 2.41 19.28 8.64
CA THR A 209 3.12 18.83 9.83
C THR A 209 3.80 17.50 9.55
N HIS A 210 5.06 17.39 9.95
CA HIS A 210 5.87 16.22 9.68
C HIS A 210 6.46 15.65 10.96
N ARG A 211 6.53 14.32 11.04
CA ARG A 211 7.36 13.58 11.99
C ARG A 211 8.71 13.26 11.35
N PHE A 212 9.77 13.37 12.16
CA PHE A 212 11.11 12.95 11.80
C PHE A 212 11.59 11.94 12.84
N ALA A 213 11.86 10.71 12.42
CA ALA A 213 12.29 9.64 13.31
C ALA A 213 13.37 8.78 12.65
N LYS A 214 14.31 8.26 13.43
CA LYS A 214 15.43 7.47 12.91
C LYS A 214 15.48 6.06 13.48
N HIS A 215 15.98 5.15 12.66
CA HIS A 215 16.52 3.87 13.10
C HIS A 215 17.99 3.85 12.69
N LYS A 216 18.90 3.79 13.67
CA LYS A 216 20.37 3.82 13.45
C LYS A 216 20.82 4.95 12.51
N ASP A 217 21.17 4.63 11.27
CA ASP A 217 21.70 5.57 10.27
C ASP A 217 20.64 6.06 9.28
N LEU A 218 19.43 5.50 9.32
CA LEU A 218 18.31 5.87 8.47
C LEU A 218 17.34 6.81 9.18
N LEU A 219 17.23 8.03 8.66
CA LEU A 219 16.24 9.03 9.06
C LEU A 219 15.01 8.95 8.14
N MET A 220 13.82 8.95 8.73
CA MET A 220 12.56 8.87 8.01
C MET A 220 11.67 10.06 8.32
N ARG A 221 11.00 10.56 7.28
CA ARG A 221 10.01 11.64 7.36
C ARG A 221 8.62 11.09 7.03
N SER A 222 7.63 11.43 7.85
CA SER A 222 6.21 11.21 7.54
C SER A 222 5.47 12.53 7.62
N GLN A 223 4.67 12.86 6.61
CA GLN A 223 3.58 13.82 6.78
C GLN A 223 2.55 13.23 7.76
N LEU A 224 1.91 14.08 8.56
CA LEU A 224 0.87 13.71 9.53
C LEU A 224 -0.42 14.42 9.15
N ASP A 225 -1.37 13.67 8.59
CA ASP A 225 -2.58 14.23 7.98
C ASP A 225 -3.59 14.65 9.05
N CYS A 226 -3.78 13.83 10.08
CA CYS A 226 -4.83 14.07 11.05
C CYS A 226 -4.51 13.55 12.45
N ARG A 227 -5.20 14.08 13.45
CA ARG A 227 -5.17 13.59 14.84
C ARG A 227 -6.53 13.63 15.50
N ASP A 228 -6.74 12.69 16.42
CA ASP A 228 -7.80 12.73 17.41
C ASP A 228 -7.26 12.25 18.77
N ASP A 229 -7.59 12.97 19.84
CA ASP A 229 -7.04 12.70 21.18
C ASP A 229 -7.65 11.46 21.85
N HIS A 230 -8.76 10.92 21.33
CA HIS A 230 -9.40 9.71 21.84
C HIS A 230 -8.78 8.42 21.29
N LEU A 231 -8.03 8.51 20.18
CA LEU A 231 -7.34 7.36 19.60
C LEU A 231 -6.11 6.99 20.43
N PRO A 232 -5.71 5.69 20.45
CA PRO A 232 -4.52 5.24 21.16
C PRO A 232 -3.23 5.95 20.76
N GLY A 233 -2.23 5.87 21.65
CA GLY A 233 -0.86 6.34 21.36
C GLY A 233 -0.77 7.85 21.17
N THR A 234 -0.32 8.30 20.00
CA THR A 234 -0.19 9.73 19.68
C THR A 234 -1.51 10.38 19.30
N GLY A 235 -2.52 9.56 18.99
CA GLY A 235 -3.78 9.97 18.39
C GLY A 235 -3.70 10.32 16.91
N VAL A 236 -2.52 10.20 16.28
CA VAL A 236 -2.33 10.58 14.87
C VAL A 236 -2.79 9.44 13.96
N PHE A 237 -3.39 9.77 12.82
CA PHE A 237 -3.77 8.82 11.79
C PHE A 237 -3.67 9.44 10.41
N ASP A 238 -3.59 8.58 9.40
CA ASP A 238 -3.51 8.98 7.99
C ASP A 238 -4.90 9.11 7.39
N ILE A 239 -5.06 10.00 6.40
CA ILE A 239 -6.30 10.08 5.62
C ILE A 239 -6.06 9.41 4.27
N LYS A 240 -6.88 8.43 3.95
CA LYS A 240 -6.87 7.72 2.67
C LYS A 240 -8.23 7.83 2.01
N THR A 241 -8.23 7.77 0.69
CA THR A 241 -9.45 7.67 -0.09
C THR A 241 -9.39 6.42 -0.94
N ARG A 242 -10.55 5.88 -1.26
CA ARG A 242 -10.71 4.64 -1.98
C ARG A 242 -11.74 4.83 -3.06
N ALA A 243 -11.26 5.04 -4.29
CA ALA A 243 -12.11 4.91 -5.46
C ALA A 243 -12.57 3.45 -5.60
N ILE A 244 -13.82 3.26 -6.06
CA ILE A 244 -14.36 1.94 -6.41
C ILE A 244 -13.45 1.20 -7.41
N SER A 245 -13.49 -0.12 -7.35
CA SER A 245 -12.64 -1.03 -8.12
C SER A 245 -12.67 -0.73 -9.62
N GLU A 246 -13.83 -0.41 -10.17
CA GLU A 246 -14.05 -0.10 -11.59
C GLU A 246 -13.14 1.07 -12.02
N ILE A 247 -13.17 2.18 -11.28
CA ILE A 247 -12.30 3.34 -11.55
C ILE A 247 -10.83 3.01 -11.35
N ARG A 248 -10.47 2.18 -10.36
CA ARG A 248 -9.05 1.82 -10.13
C ARG A 248 -8.47 0.95 -11.24
N HIS A 249 -9.31 0.17 -11.92
CA HIS A 249 -8.91 -0.67 -13.05
C HIS A 249 -9.04 0.02 -14.41
N ASP A 250 -9.76 1.15 -14.45
CA ASP A 250 -9.98 1.93 -15.66
C ASP A 250 -9.91 3.44 -15.37
N VAL A 251 -8.77 3.86 -14.85
CA VAL A 251 -8.60 5.20 -14.27
C VAL A 251 -8.60 6.33 -15.30
N TYR A 252 -8.23 6.04 -16.54
CA TYR A 252 -8.25 7.02 -17.63
C TYR A 252 -9.67 7.26 -18.15
N ASN A 253 -10.56 6.26 -18.03
CA ASN A 253 -11.98 6.37 -18.39
C ASN A 253 -12.89 6.46 -17.15
N TYR A 254 -12.39 7.02 -16.05
CA TYR A 254 -13.10 7.09 -14.77
C TYR A 254 -14.52 7.67 -14.88
N ALA A 255 -14.73 8.61 -15.82
CA ALA A 255 -16.00 9.29 -16.05
C ALA A 255 -17.14 8.30 -16.39
N ASN A 256 -16.82 7.15 -16.99
CA ASN A 256 -17.79 6.10 -17.30
C ASN A 256 -18.42 5.46 -16.04
N TYR A 257 -17.80 5.65 -14.88
CA TYR A 257 -18.19 4.99 -13.63
C TYR A 257 -18.73 5.96 -12.57
N GLU A 258 -18.94 7.25 -12.88
CA GLU A 258 -19.48 8.25 -11.94
C GLU A 258 -20.91 7.93 -11.45
N ASN A 259 -21.63 7.06 -12.16
CA ASN A 259 -22.94 6.57 -11.76
C ASN A 259 -22.88 5.22 -11.03
N THR A 260 -21.73 4.57 -11.00
CA THR A 260 -21.53 3.28 -10.30
C THR A 260 -21.41 3.55 -8.81
N LYS A 261 -22.20 2.84 -8.00
CA LYS A 261 -22.28 3.06 -6.55
C LYS A 261 -21.92 1.82 -5.76
N ILE A 262 -21.51 2.04 -4.52
CA ILE A 262 -21.55 1.01 -3.49
C ILE A 262 -22.97 1.00 -2.92
N ASP A 263 -23.66 -0.12 -3.00
CA ASP A 263 -25.05 -0.28 -2.56
C ASP A 263 -25.23 -1.24 -1.38
N SER A 264 -24.15 -1.93 -1.00
CA SER A 264 -24.18 -2.98 0.01
C SER A 264 -22.97 -2.93 0.96
N LEU A 265 -23.16 -3.41 2.19
CA LEU A 265 -22.08 -3.56 3.17
C LEU A 265 -21.20 -4.78 2.83
N THR A 266 -21.82 -5.87 2.39
CA THR A 266 -21.22 -7.18 2.11
C THR A 266 -21.47 -7.60 0.67
N GLY A 267 -20.58 -8.40 0.09
CA GLY A 267 -20.73 -8.93 -1.27
C GLY A 267 -19.43 -8.92 -2.07
N ALA A 268 -19.31 -9.77 -3.08
CA ALA A 268 -18.13 -9.82 -3.96
C ALA A 268 -18.02 -8.65 -4.96
N SER A 269 -19.07 -7.85 -5.13
CA SER A 269 -19.14 -6.72 -6.06
C SER A 269 -20.02 -5.61 -5.49
N GLY A 270 -19.78 -4.35 -5.87
CA GLY A 270 -20.64 -3.23 -5.48
C GLY A 270 -20.73 -2.98 -3.97
N SER A 271 -19.79 -3.52 -3.17
CA SER A 271 -19.87 -3.53 -1.72
C SER A 271 -18.65 -2.91 -1.05
N PHE A 272 -18.81 -2.42 0.18
CA PHE A 272 -17.67 -2.02 1.00
C PHE A 272 -16.75 -3.19 1.34
N GLU A 273 -17.31 -4.40 1.51
CA GLU A 273 -16.54 -5.61 1.77
C GLU A 273 -15.58 -5.94 0.61
N LYS A 274 -16.01 -5.77 -0.65
CA LYS A 274 -15.16 -5.92 -1.82
C LYS A 274 -14.01 -4.92 -1.83
N GLU A 275 -14.29 -3.66 -1.51
CA GLU A 275 -13.23 -2.66 -1.43
C GLU A 275 -12.24 -2.93 -0.29
N TYR A 276 -12.75 -3.39 0.86
CA TYR A 276 -11.93 -3.80 1.99
C TYR A 276 -11.07 -5.02 1.68
N TYR A 277 -11.63 -6.05 1.03
CA TYR A 277 -10.88 -7.21 0.52
C TYR A 277 -9.73 -6.80 -0.40
N ASP A 278 -10.00 -5.92 -1.37
CA ASP A 278 -8.97 -5.44 -2.27
C ASP A 278 -7.91 -4.63 -1.52
N MET A 279 -8.29 -3.80 -0.54
CA MET A 279 -7.34 -3.04 0.26
C MET A 279 -6.41 -3.95 1.07
N ILE A 280 -6.90 -5.07 1.63
CA ILE A 280 -6.06 -6.06 2.32
C ILE A 280 -4.91 -6.52 1.41
N ARG A 281 -5.22 -6.75 0.12
CA ARG A 281 -4.28 -7.33 -0.85
C ARG A 281 -3.41 -6.30 -1.56
N ALA A 282 -3.85 -5.04 -1.64
CA ALA A 282 -3.26 -4.04 -2.53
C ALA A 282 -2.81 -2.74 -1.84
N ALA A 283 -3.14 -2.52 -0.56
CA ALA A 283 -2.89 -1.24 0.09
C ALA A 283 -2.44 -1.35 1.55
N PHE A 284 -3.00 -2.31 2.31
CA PHE A 284 -2.76 -2.40 3.76
C PHE A 284 -1.29 -2.55 4.13
N LEU A 285 -0.49 -3.26 3.32
CA LEU A 285 0.93 -3.41 3.60
C LEU A 285 1.66 -2.06 3.59
N GLU A 286 1.35 -1.22 2.59
CA GLU A 286 1.91 0.12 2.50
C GLU A 286 1.37 1.03 3.61
N TYR A 287 0.06 1.02 3.83
CA TYR A 287 -0.57 1.82 4.88
C TYR A 287 0.00 1.48 6.26
N SER A 288 0.23 0.18 6.53
CA SER A 288 0.86 -0.28 7.78
C SER A 288 2.27 0.28 7.93
N PHE A 289 3.09 0.29 6.88
CA PHE A 289 4.44 0.88 6.95
C PHE A 289 4.41 2.40 7.08
N GLN A 290 3.55 3.09 6.33
CA GLN A 290 3.39 4.54 6.43
C GLN A 290 2.96 4.94 7.84
N ALA A 291 1.93 4.29 8.39
CA ALA A 291 1.46 4.53 9.75
C ALA A 291 2.55 4.30 10.80
N ARG A 292 3.40 3.27 10.63
CA ARG A 292 4.51 3.00 11.56
C ARG A 292 5.64 4.02 11.47
N ILE A 293 5.97 4.50 10.27
CA ILE A 293 6.90 5.61 10.06
C ILE A 293 6.33 6.91 10.66
N GLY A 294 5.01 7.12 10.58
CA GLY A 294 4.31 8.26 11.17
C GLY A 294 4.04 8.17 12.67
N ASN A 295 4.22 7.00 13.30
CA ASN A 295 3.71 6.71 14.66
C ASN A 295 2.22 7.03 14.79
N MET A 296 1.47 6.55 13.81
CA MET A 296 0.02 6.68 13.66
C MET A 296 -0.68 5.44 14.20
N ASP A 297 -1.93 5.58 14.66
CA ASP A 297 -2.75 4.47 15.15
C ASP A 297 -3.40 3.66 14.01
N GLY A 298 -3.67 4.30 12.87
CA GLY A 298 -4.39 3.69 11.76
C GLY A 298 -4.60 4.66 10.61
N VAL A 299 -5.59 4.34 9.77
CA VAL A 299 -5.99 5.15 8.62
C VAL A 299 -7.51 5.36 8.62
N PHE A 300 -7.94 6.57 8.30
CA PHE A 300 -9.32 6.89 7.93
C PHE A 300 -9.47 6.70 6.43
N VAL A 301 -10.51 6.00 5.97
CA VAL A 301 -10.78 5.72 4.55
C VAL A 301 -12.13 6.31 4.16
N ALA A 302 -12.15 7.13 3.11
CA ALA A 302 -13.37 7.56 2.43
C ALA A 302 -13.57 6.80 1.12
N TYR A 303 -14.73 6.17 0.93
CA TYR A 303 -15.07 5.42 -0.28
C TYR A 303 -15.84 6.29 -1.26
N HIS A 304 -15.44 6.31 -2.52
CA HIS A 304 -16.02 7.20 -3.52
C HIS A 304 -15.97 6.64 -4.94
N ASN A 305 -16.70 7.27 -5.85
CA ASN A 305 -16.59 7.07 -7.30
C ASN A 305 -16.10 8.33 -8.03
N VAL A 306 -15.32 9.15 -7.34
CA VAL A 306 -14.80 10.49 -7.75
C VAL A 306 -15.84 11.60 -7.88
N ALA A 307 -17.11 11.27 -8.10
CA ALA A 307 -18.22 12.22 -8.08
C ALA A 307 -18.91 12.27 -6.70
N GLN A 308 -19.11 11.12 -6.08
CA GLN A 308 -19.83 10.98 -4.81
C GLN A 308 -19.05 10.18 -3.76
N ILE A 309 -19.24 10.54 -2.48
CA ILE A 309 -18.79 9.75 -1.32
C ILE A 309 -19.92 8.85 -0.83
N PHE A 310 -19.61 7.56 -0.66
CA PHE A 310 -20.57 6.55 -0.18
C PHE A 310 -20.54 6.38 1.33
N GLY A 311 -19.36 6.49 1.93
CA GLY A 311 -19.18 6.25 3.35
C GLY A 311 -17.72 6.24 3.76
N PHE A 312 -17.52 5.96 5.05
CA PHE A 312 -16.24 6.10 5.71
C PHE A 312 -15.94 4.87 6.59
N GLN A 313 -14.66 4.59 6.81
CA GLN A 313 -14.21 3.55 7.72
C GLN A 313 -12.90 3.95 8.39
N TYR A 314 -12.77 3.66 9.67
CA TYR A 314 -11.48 3.70 10.35
C TYR A 314 -10.85 2.31 10.42
N ILE A 315 -9.59 2.19 10.00
CA ILE A 315 -8.84 0.92 9.96
C ILE A 315 -7.57 1.08 10.80
N SER A 316 -7.55 0.47 11.97
CA SER A 316 -6.41 0.53 12.88
C SER A 316 -5.23 -0.33 12.41
N LEU A 317 -4.03 -0.02 12.90
CA LEU A 317 -2.85 -0.88 12.76
C LEU A 317 -3.09 -2.29 13.33
N ARG A 318 -3.92 -2.41 14.36
CA ARG A 318 -4.29 -3.70 14.95
C ARG A 318 -5.04 -4.56 13.94
N GLU A 319 -5.94 -3.93 13.18
CA GLU A 319 -6.69 -4.62 12.14
C GLU A 319 -5.79 -4.99 10.95
N MET A 320 -4.96 -4.06 10.48
CA MET A 320 -3.97 -4.35 9.44
C MET A 320 -3.02 -5.49 9.87
N ASP A 321 -2.60 -5.52 11.14
CA ASP A 321 -1.72 -6.56 11.66
C ASP A 321 -2.37 -7.96 11.62
N ARG A 322 -3.67 -8.06 11.91
CA ARG A 322 -4.42 -9.32 11.79
C ARG A 322 -4.50 -9.78 10.33
N ARG A 323 -4.73 -8.85 9.40
CA ARG A 323 -4.86 -9.15 7.96
C ARG A 323 -3.53 -9.50 7.30
N LEU A 324 -2.45 -8.82 7.66
CA LEU A 324 -1.15 -8.98 7.00
C LEU A 324 -0.24 -9.98 7.71
N PHE A 325 -0.15 -9.88 9.03
CA PHE A 325 0.90 -10.55 9.81
C PHE A 325 0.37 -11.72 10.64
N GLY A 326 -0.95 -11.92 10.62
CA GLY A 326 -1.64 -13.08 11.22
C GLY A 326 -2.03 -12.90 12.69
N ARG A 327 -1.61 -11.80 13.34
CA ARG A 327 -2.08 -11.45 14.69
C ARG A 327 -1.88 -9.96 14.96
N GLU A 328 -2.71 -9.43 15.84
CA GLU A 328 -2.53 -8.10 16.40
C GLU A 328 -1.16 -7.93 17.06
N GLY A 329 -0.54 -6.76 16.82
CA GLY A 329 0.74 -6.36 17.40
C GLY A 329 1.96 -7.05 16.77
N ALA A 330 1.80 -7.86 15.73
CA ALA A 330 2.94 -8.46 15.02
C ALA A 330 3.68 -7.46 14.12
N GLY A 331 3.00 -6.41 13.63
CA GLY A 331 3.56 -5.55 12.58
C GLY A 331 4.75 -4.72 13.02
N ALA A 332 4.87 -4.35 14.30
CA ALA A 332 6.03 -3.62 14.81
C ALA A 332 7.32 -4.44 14.59
N ARG A 333 7.28 -5.73 14.95
CA ARG A 333 8.42 -6.65 14.80
C ARG A 333 8.79 -6.86 13.33
N VAL A 334 7.78 -6.94 12.45
CA VAL A 334 7.98 -7.04 11.00
C VAL A 334 8.66 -5.78 10.47
N PHE A 335 8.10 -4.62 10.80
CA PHE A 335 8.59 -3.32 10.35
C PHE A 335 10.05 -3.08 10.76
N GLU A 336 10.40 -3.31 12.03
CA GLU A 336 11.78 -3.14 12.52
C GLU A 336 12.79 -4.02 11.77
N ARG A 337 12.40 -5.25 11.40
CA ARG A 337 13.23 -6.16 10.60
C ARG A 337 13.40 -5.66 9.17
N CYS A 338 12.32 -5.23 8.54
CA CYS A 338 12.37 -4.67 7.20
C CYS A 338 13.28 -3.43 7.15
N VAL A 339 13.15 -2.51 8.11
CA VAL A 339 13.99 -1.31 8.22
C VAL A 339 15.46 -1.67 8.44
N ALA A 340 15.76 -2.63 9.32
CA ALA A 340 17.14 -3.06 9.56
C ALA A 340 17.79 -3.70 8.32
N LEU A 341 17.05 -4.53 7.57
CA LEU A 341 17.51 -5.12 6.32
C LEU A 341 17.70 -4.06 5.22
N MET A 342 16.80 -3.08 5.14
CA MET A 342 16.91 -1.96 4.21
C MET A 342 18.17 -1.15 4.46
N GLU A 343 18.49 -0.86 5.73
CA GLU A 343 19.72 -0.15 6.09
C GLU A 343 20.98 -0.93 5.68
N LEU A 344 21.01 -2.25 5.92
CA LEU A 344 22.13 -3.09 5.47
C LEU A 344 22.30 -3.08 3.95
N LEU A 345 21.18 -3.16 3.22
CA LEU A 345 21.19 -3.11 1.77
C LEU A 345 21.69 -1.75 1.27
N TYR A 346 21.23 -0.65 1.88
CA TYR A 346 21.69 0.70 1.58
C TYR A 346 23.20 0.87 1.81
N GLN A 347 23.75 0.26 2.87
CA GLN A 347 25.19 0.30 3.14
C GLN A 347 26.02 -0.34 2.02
N GLU A 348 25.53 -1.39 1.36
CA GLU A 348 26.22 -1.99 0.22
C GLU A 348 25.95 -1.24 -1.09
N ILE A 349 24.72 -0.76 -1.30
CA ILE A 349 24.34 0.03 -2.49
C ILE A 349 25.27 1.22 -2.68
N VAL A 350 25.51 2.01 -1.63
CA VAL A 350 26.31 3.24 -1.73
C VAL A 350 27.80 2.97 -1.94
N LYS A 351 28.27 1.74 -1.74
CA LYS A 351 29.64 1.33 -2.06
C LYS A 351 29.82 1.01 -3.55
N CYS A 352 28.75 0.73 -4.29
CA CYS A 352 28.82 0.47 -5.73
C CYS A 352 29.36 1.69 -6.48
N PHE A 353 28.87 2.89 -6.12
CA PHE A 353 29.32 4.17 -6.69
C PHE A 353 29.49 5.20 -5.56
N PRO A 354 30.63 5.20 -4.86
CA PRO A 354 30.84 6.03 -3.68
C PRO A 354 30.71 7.53 -3.98
N ARG A 355 30.02 8.26 -3.09
CA ARG A 355 29.82 9.72 -3.16
C ARG A 355 29.18 10.22 -4.46
N ARG A 356 28.35 9.38 -5.09
CA ARG A 356 27.58 9.70 -6.28
C ARG A 356 26.11 9.39 -6.05
N SER A 357 25.24 10.17 -6.68
CA SER A 357 23.81 9.82 -6.73
C SER A 357 23.62 8.56 -7.57
N VAL A 358 22.77 7.65 -7.09
CA VAL A 358 22.50 6.38 -7.76
C VAL A 358 21.01 6.16 -7.92
N LYS A 359 20.63 5.59 -9.06
CA LYS A 359 19.31 5.04 -9.34
C LYS A 359 19.31 3.58 -8.91
N VAL A 360 18.27 3.16 -8.20
CA VAL A 360 18.17 1.79 -7.71
C VAL A 360 16.77 1.24 -7.96
N THR A 361 16.71 0.06 -8.56
CA THR A 361 15.46 -0.69 -8.69
C THR A 361 15.53 -1.97 -7.88
N PHE A 362 14.50 -2.17 -7.07
CA PHE A 362 14.35 -3.31 -6.17
C PHE A 362 13.26 -4.24 -6.68
N GLU A 363 13.54 -5.54 -6.67
CA GLU A 363 12.54 -6.56 -6.95
C GLU A 363 12.77 -7.80 -6.10
N LYS A 364 11.73 -8.22 -5.38
CA LYS A 364 11.65 -9.55 -4.79
C LYS A 364 11.31 -10.55 -5.89
N ARG A 365 12.25 -11.44 -6.20
CA ARG A 365 12.02 -12.58 -7.10
C ARG A 365 12.90 -13.76 -6.70
N HIS A 366 12.35 -14.98 -6.73
CA HIS A 366 12.99 -16.15 -6.10
C HIS A 366 13.23 -15.88 -4.58
N PRO A 367 14.10 -16.59 -3.83
CA PRO A 367 14.31 -16.32 -2.41
C PRO A 367 15.30 -15.16 -2.18
N VAL A 368 15.25 -14.12 -3.03
CA VAL A 368 16.08 -12.92 -2.92
C VAL A 368 15.30 -11.65 -3.23
N VAL A 369 15.77 -10.53 -2.68
CA VAL A 369 15.52 -9.19 -3.22
C VAL A 369 16.73 -8.80 -4.04
N ARG A 370 16.53 -8.50 -5.32
CA ARG A 370 17.56 -7.93 -6.19
C ARG A 370 17.51 -6.40 -6.09
N ALA A 371 18.68 -5.78 -6.13
CA ALA A 371 18.83 -4.34 -6.26
C ALA A 371 19.80 -4.04 -7.40
N TRP A 372 19.30 -3.46 -8.50
CA TRP A 372 20.14 -2.98 -9.60
C TRP A 372 20.51 -1.53 -9.35
N VAL A 373 21.80 -1.26 -9.18
CA VAL A 373 22.35 0.05 -8.86
C VAL A 373 23.03 0.62 -10.09
N GLU A 374 22.63 1.82 -10.47
CA GLU A 374 23.12 2.56 -11.63
C GLU A 374 23.54 3.97 -11.19
N PRO A 375 24.67 4.52 -11.65
CA PRO A 375 25.00 5.91 -11.34
C PRO A 375 24.07 6.83 -12.13
N VAL A 376 23.51 7.87 -11.49
CA VAL A 376 22.64 8.85 -12.18
C VAL A 376 23.41 9.56 -13.30
N VAL A 377 24.70 9.86 -13.06
CA VAL A 377 25.61 10.39 -14.06
C VAL A 377 26.59 9.29 -14.48
N ASN A 378 26.58 8.95 -15.76
CA ASN A 378 27.46 7.93 -16.30
C ASN A 378 28.95 8.30 -16.05
N PRO A 379 29.73 7.47 -15.35
CA PRO A 379 31.15 7.72 -15.13
C PRO A 379 31.97 7.74 -16.43
N THR A 380 31.50 7.05 -17.47
CA THR A 380 32.17 6.96 -18.77
C THR A 380 31.16 7.34 -19.86
N PRO A 381 31.04 8.63 -20.22
CA PRO A 381 29.99 9.13 -21.10
C PRO A 381 29.82 8.38 -22.42
N ASP A 382 30.93 7.92 -23.01
CA ASP A 382 30.95 7.25 -24.31
C ASP A 382 30.72 5.73 -24.24
N ALA A 383 30.49 5.17 -23.05
CA ALA A 383 30.23 3.75 -22.83
C ALA A 383 28.83 3.54 -22.23
N GLU A 384 28.27 2.34 -22.41
CA GLU A 384 27.01 2.00 -21.77
C GLU A 384 27.11 2.12 -20.23
N PRO A 385 26.12 2.74 -19.56
CA PRO A 385 26.15 2.92 -18.11
C PRO A 385 26.37 1.59 -17.37
N PRO A 386 27.28 1.56 -16.38
CA PRO A 386 27.53 0.35 -15.62
C PRO A 386 26.35 0.06 -14.67
N VAL A 387 25.98 -1.20 -14.55
CA VAL A 387 24.93 -1.67 -13.63
C VAL A 387 25.52 -2.69 -12.67
N VAL A 388 25.32 -2.49 -11.38
CA VAL A 388 25.68 -3.46 -10.35
C VAL A 388 24.43 -4.13 -9.82
N GLU A 389 24.36 -5.46 -9.90
CA GLU A 389 23.30 -6.22 -9.25
C GLU A 389 23.77 -6.73 -7.88
N LEU A 390 23.03 -6.32 -6.84
CA LEU A 390 23.12 -6.87 -5.50
C LEU A 390 21.94 -7.80 -5.23
N GLN A 391 22.15 -8.85 -4.44
CA GLN A 391 21.12 -9.82 -4.06
C GLN A 391 21.12 -9.98 -2.54
N LEU A 392 20.00 -9.65 -1.91
CA LEU A 392 19.73 -9.89 -0.49
C LEU A 392 18.98 -11.21 -0.34
N SER A 393 19.55 -12.15 0.41
CA SER A 393 18.88 -13.38 0.88
C SER A 393 18.82 -13.41 2.40
N LEU A 394 17.88 -14.19 2.95
CA LEU A 394 17.75 -14.34 4.41
C LEU A 394 17.23 -15.72 4.82
N LYS A 395 17.40 -16.02 6.12
CA LYS A 395 16.77 -17.12 6.83
C LYS A 395 16.19 -16.61 8.15
N ASN A 396 14.93 -16.93 8.39
CA ASN A 396 14.28 -16.63 9.66
C ASN A 396 14.67 -17.67 10.71
N ILE A 397 15.03 -17.21 11.92
CA ILE A 397 15.41 -18.07 13.03
C ILE A 397 14.46 -17.80 14.20
N VAL A 398 13.64 -18.79 14.53
CA VAL A 398 12.69 -18.73 15.64
C VAL A 398 13.04 -19.82 16.64
N ARG A 399 13.17 -19.45 17.93
CA ARG A 399 13.63 -20.38 18.99
C ARG A 399 14.97 -21.08 18.65
N GLY A 400 15.88 -20.37 18.00
CA GLY A 400 17.20 -20.89 17.62
C GLY A 400 17.20 -21.86 16.43
N LYS A 401 16.06 -22.12 15.78
CA LYS A 401 15.95 -22.98 14.61
C LYS A 401 15.48 -22.20 13.40
N ALA A 402 15.91 -22.61 12.21
CA ALA A 402 15.37 -22.07 10.96
C ALA A 402 13.86 -22.32 10.91
N ALA A 403 13.10 -21.30 10.52
CA ALA A 403 11.64 -21.36 10.42
C ALA A 403 11.19 -20.70 9.12
N PRO A 404 10.08 -21.15 8.51
CA PRO A 404 9.48 -20.46 7.37
C PRO A 404 9.05 -19.04 7.72
N GLY A 405 9.25 -18.11 6.80
CA GLY A 405 8.87 -16.69 6.93
C GLY A 405 7.39 -16.49 7.25
N HIS A 406 6.51 -17.24 6.57
CA HIS A 406 5.06 -17.10 6.72
C HIS A 406 4.55 -17.50 8.12
N LEU A 407 5.31 -18.33 8.85
CA LEU A 407 5.08 -18.66 10.26
C LEU A 407 5.80 -17.68 11.20
N SER A 408 7.01 -17.25 10.83
CA SER A 408 7.85 -16.37 11.64
C SER A 408 7.21 -15.01 11.89
N VAL A 409 6.58 -14.43 10.86
CA VAL A 409 5.89 -13.14 10.90
C VAL A 409 4.82 -13.09 12.00
N GLY A 410 4.03 -14.17 12.16
CA GLY A 410 2.98 -14.27 13.18
C GLY A 410 3.47 -14.75 14.55
N SER A 411 4.72 -15.20 14.65
CA SER A 411 5.26 -15.82 15.87
C SER A 411 5.24 -14.87 17.07
N ARG A 412 5.12 -15.42 18.28
CA ARG A 412 5.32 -14.70 19.56
C ARG A 412 6.70 -14.93 20.16
N TYR A 413 7.46 -15.87 19.62
CA TYR A 413 8.79 -16.21 20.11
C TYR A 413 9.86 -15.24 19.57
N PRO A 414 11.02 -15.13 20.24
CA PRO A 414 12.16 -14.41 19.71
C PRO A 414 12.49 -14.83 18.28
N TRP A 415 12.68 -13.84 17.41
CA TRP A 415 12.83 -14.01 15.97
C TRP A 415 14.07 -13.28 15.48
N SER A 416 15.14 -14.02 15.21
CA SER A 416 16.35 -13.47 14.60
C SER A 416 16.32 -13.63 13.09
N VAL A 417 17.07 -12.81 12.37
CA VAL A 417 17.20 -12.88 10.91
C VAL A 417 18.66 -13.06 10.54
N GLN A 418 19.00 -14.21 9.96
CA GLN A 418 20.28 -14.39 9.30
C GLN A 418 20.18 -13.86 7.88
N TRP A 419 21.16 -13.10 7.41
CA TRP A 419 21.10 -12.42 6.11
C TRP A 419 22.44 -12.52 5.38
N CYS A 420 22.39 -12.40 4.05
CA CYS A 420 23.56 -12.37 3.17
C CYS A 420 23.27 -11.42 2.00
N ILE A 421 24.22 -10.53 1.70
CA ILE A 421 24.21 -9.66 0.53
C ILE A 421 25.36 -10.07 -0.39
N GLU A 422 25.01 -10.36 -1.64
CA GLU A 422 25.96 -10.80 -2.66
C GLU A 422 25.93 -9.86 -3.87
N ARG A 423 27.08 -9.71 -4.52
CA ARG A 423 27.19 -9.07 -5.83
C ARG A 423 27.17 -10.14 -6.91
N SER A 424 26.33 -9.94 -7.94
CA SER A 424 26.33 -10.78 -9.13
C SER A 424 27.66 -10.66 -9.88
N MET A 425 28.17 -11.80 -10.36
CA MET A 425 29.39 -11.88 -11.19
C MET A 425 29.06 -12.16 -12.67
N GLU A 426 27.77 -12.07 -13.04
CA GLU A 426 27.32 -12.20 -14.42
C GLU A 426 27.84 -11.05 -15.30
N SER A 427 27.78 -11.22 -16.62
CA SER A 427 28.15 -10.17 -17.57
C SER A 427 27.22 -8.95 -17.44
N GLN A 428 27.73 -7.77 -17.80
CA GLN A 428 26.94 -6.53 -17.80
C GLN A 428 25.70 -6.65 -18.70
N GLU A 429 25.80 -7.34 -19.84
CA GLU A 429 24.66 -7.63 -20.73
C GLU A 429 23.53 -8.35 -19.99
N LYS A 430 23.84 -9.44 -19.27
CA LYS A 430 22.83 -10.20 -18.51
C LYS A 430 22.24 -9.40 -17.36
N ILE A 431 23.08 -8.65 -16.64
CA ILE A 431 22.62 -7.79 -15.54
C ILE A 431 21.66 -6.73 -16.08
N ARG A 432 22.01 -6.05 -17.18
CA ARG A 432 21.13 -5.06 -17.82
C ARG A 432 19.86 -5.70 -18.36
N ALA A 433 19.93 -6.87 -18.96
CA ALA A 433 18.74 -7.60 -19.43
C ALA A 433 17.79 -7.92 -18.27
N SER A 434 18.30 -8.47 -17.16
CA SER A 434 17.47 -8.75 -15.97
C SER A 434 16.86 -7.48 -15.39
N ARG A 435 17.63 -6.39 -15.35
CA ARG A 435 17.20 -5.05 -14.90
C ARG A 435 16.08 -4.50 -15.79
N ASN A 436 16.25 -4.54 -17.11
CA ASN A 436 15.24 -4.12 -18.09
C ASN A 436 13.95 -4.93 -17.97
N ILE A 437 14.06 -6.24 -17.75
CA ILE A 437 12.92 -7.12 -17.51
C ILE A 437 12.14 -6.70 -16.25
N ALA A 438 12.82 -6.27 -15.18
CA ALA A 438 12.15 -5.68 -14.01
C ALA A 438 11.49 -4.33 -14.34
N TYR A 439 12.13 -3.51 -15.18
CA TYR A 439 11.59 -2.20 -15.56
C TYR A 439 10.31 -2.35 -16.37
N GLN A 440 10.30 -3.26 -17.35
CA GLN A 440 9.13 -3.54 -18.15
C GLN A 440 7.95 -4.03 -17.30
N ARG A 441 8.21 -4.81 -16.24
CA ARG A 441 7.14 -5.14 -15.27
C ARG A 441 6.62 -3.92 -14.52
N GLN A 442 7.51 -3.02 -14.11
CA GLN A 442 7.12 -1.78 -13.46
C GLN A 442 6.22 -0.92 -14.35
N LEU A 443 6.52 -0.84 -15.65
CA LEU A 443 5.73 -0.09 -16.63
C LEU A 443 4.44 -0.82 -17.03
N SER A 444 4.44 -2.15 -17.08
CA SER A 444 3.30 -2.95 -17.59
C SER A 444 1.98 -2.76 -16.85
N ILE A 445 2.01 -2.31 -15.59
CA ILE A 445 0.78 -2.04 -14.84
C ILE A 445 0.17 -0.70 -15.24
N ALA A 446 1.00 0.30 -15.57
CA ALA A 446 0.52 1.57 -16.13
C ALA A 446 -0.14 1.37 -17.51
N SER A 447 0.35 0.39 -18.31
CA SER A 447 -0.22 0.03 -19.61
C SER A 447 -1.33 -1.04 -19.57
N SER A 448 -1.62 -1.63 -18.39
CA SER A 448 -2.73 -2.59 -18.22
C SER A 448 -4.07 -1.91 -17.95
N LEU A 449 -4.07 -0.58 -17.89
CA LEU A 449 -5.25 0.27 -17.84
C LEU A 449 -5.77 0.41 -19.28
N PRO A 450 -7.08 0.24 -19.53
CA PRO A 450 -7.67 0.41 -20.86
C PRO A 450 -7.29 1.76 -21.45
N THR A 451 -6.90 1.77 -22.72
CA THR A 451 -6.70 3.03 -23.45
C THR A 451 -8.03 3.47 -24.06
N GLU A 452 -8.24 4.76 -24.34
CA GLU A 452 -9.47 5.26 -25.01
C GLU A 452 -9.82 4.47 -26.29
N ARG A 453 -8.83 3.85 -26.96
CA ARG A 453 -9.05 3.05 -28.17
C ARG A 453 -9.76 1.73 -27.91
N ASP A 454 -9.59 1.13 -26.72
CA ASP A 454 -10.15 -0.18 -26.37
C ASP A 454 -11.67 -0.13 -26.13
N VAL A 455 -12.25 1.05 -25.94
CA VAL A 455 -13.69 1.25 -25.69
C VAL A 455 -14.48 1.52 -26.98
N SER A 456 -13.80 1.77 -28.10
CA SER A 456 -14.43 2.17 -29.37
C SER A 456 -14.75 1.04 -30.34
N GLN A 457 -14.40 -0.21 -30.00
CA GLN A 457 -14.73 -1.38 -30.81
C GLN A 457 -15.81 -2.20 -30.13
N GLU A 458 -17.04 -2.13 -30.65
CA GLU A 458 -17.99 -3.22 -30.42
C GLU A 458 -17.32 -4.54 -30.86
N PRO A 459 -17.40 -5.61 -30.06
CA PRO A 459 -16.79 -6.88 -30.42
C PRO A 459 -17.38 -7.34 -31.76
N SER A 460 -16.51 -7.70 -32.70
CA SER A 460 -16.95 -8.23 -33.99
C SER A 460 -17.74 -9.52 -33.78
N GLU A 461 -18.70 -9.83 -34.67
CA GLU A 461 -19.44 -11.11 -34.63
C GLU A 461 -18.50 -12.33 -34.53
N ALA A 462 -17.33 -12.27 -35.15
CA ALA A 462 -16.31 -13.31 -35.07
C ALA A 462 -15.74 -13.50 -33.66
N ALA A 463 -15.56 -12.42 -32.88
CA ALA A 463 -15.10 -12.50 -31.49
C ALA A 463 -16.19 -13.05 -30.56
N LEU A 464 -17.46 -12.76 -30.86
CA LEU A 464 -18.60 -13.33 -30.14
C LEU A 464 -18.79 -14.82 -30.44
N GLU A 465 -18.54 -15.25 -31.69
CA GLU A 465 -18.54 -16.67 -32.07
C GLU A 465 -17.38 -17.45 -31.43
N GLU A 466 -16.18 -16.88 -31.32
CA GLU A 466 -15.05 -17.52 -30.60
C GLU A 466 -15.32 -17.67 -29.10
N ILE A 467 -15.94 -16.67 -28.47
CA ILE A 467 -16.32 -16.74 -27.05
C ILE A 467 -17.42 -17.79 -26.83
N ALA A 468 -18.38 -17.91 -27.75
CA ALA A 468 -19.43 -18.93 -27.69
C ALA A 468 -18.87 -20.34 -27.91
N ALA A 469 -17.94 -20.52 -28.87
CA ALA A 469 -17.29 -21.80 -29.13
C ALA A 469 -16.42 -22.26 -27.94
N ALA A 470 -15.71 -21.32 -27.30
CA ALA A 470 -14.92 -21.62 -26.09
C ALA A 470 -15.79 -22.00 -24.88
N ALA A 471 -17.04 -21.51 -24.82
CA ALA A 471 -18.00 -21.89 -23.79
C ALA A 471 -18.60 -23.29 -24.02
N GLU A 472 -18.80 -23.71 -25.27
CA GLU A 472 -19.24 -25.08 -25.60
C GLU A 472 -18.15 -26.13 -25.39
N GLU A 473 -16.87 -25.81 -25.65
CA GLU A 473 -15.77 -26.74 -25.37
C GLU A 473 -15.52 -26.95 -23.86
N ALA A 474 -15.95 -26.03 -23.01
CA ALA A 474 -15.81 -26.15 -21.55
C ALA A 474 -16.84 -27.07 -20.90
N ASP A 475 -17.93 -27.44 -21.60
CA ASP A 475 -19.00 -28.30 -21.06
C ASP A 475 -18.83 -29.79 -21.44
N VAL A 476 -17.92 -30.11 -22.36
CA VAL A 476 -17.63 -31.50 -22.77
C VAL A 476 -16.38 -32.02 -22.07
N GLY A 477 -16.47 -32.20 -20.74
CA GLY A 477 -15.28 -32.55 -19.94
C GLY A 477 -15.52 -33.16 -18.57
N VAL A 478 -16.63 -33.86 -18.33
CA VAL A 478 -16.82 -34.67 -17.11
C VAL A 478 -17.17 -36.12 -17.48
N PRO A 479 -16.27 -37.11 -17.26
CA PRO A 479 -16.62 -38.51 -17.44
C PRO A 479 -17.45 -39.03 -16.24
N PRO A 480 -18.40 -39.96 -16.47
CA PRO A 480 -19.30 -40.45 -15.43
C PRO A 480 -18.58 -41.38 -14.43
N SER A 481 -18.83 -41.17 -13.14
CA SER A 481 -18.43 -42.06 -12.05
C SER A 481 -19.31 -43.31 -12.01
N ASP A 482 -18.68 -44.49 -11.96
CA ASP A 482 -19.32 -45.79 -11.77
C ASP A 482 -20.16 -45.84 -10.48
N VAL A 483 -21.47 -46.05 -10.63
CA VAL A 483 -22.37 -46.44 -9.53
C VAL A 483 -22.76 -47.90 -9.74
N ALA A 484 -22.12 -48.78 -8.97
CA ALA A 484 -22.54 -50.16 -8.83
C ALA A 484 -23.80 -50.23 -7.94
N SER A 485 -24.77 -50.97 -8.44
CA SER A 485 -26.08 -51.26 -7.85
C SER A 485 -25.99 -52.16 -6.62
N VAL A 486 -26.68 -51.78 -5.53
CA VAL A 486 -27.23 -52.76 -4.57
C VAL A 486 -28.68 -52.37 -4.24
N SER A 487 -29.54 -53.37 -4.38
CA SER A 487 -30.99 -53.37 -4.33
C SER A 487 -31.58 -53.40 -2.91
N ALA A 488 -32.57 -52.52 -2.67
CA ALA A 488 -33.86 -52.68 -1.93
C ALA A 488 -33.88 -53.20 -0.46
N PRO A 489 -34.99 -53.05 0.32
CA PRO A 489 -36.28 -52.41 0.04
C PRO A 489 -36.81 -51.43 1.12
N VAL A 490 -37.96 -50.86 0.74
CA VAL A 490 -38.94 -50.00 1.42
C VAL A 490 -39.43 -50.50 2.79
N SER A 491 -39.58 -49.58 3.75
CA SER A 491 -40.70 -49.55 4.71
C SER A 491 -40.93 -48.13 5.25
N THR A 492 -42.13 -47.59 5.02
CA THR A 492 -42.66 -46.36 5.64
C THR A 492 -43.36 -46.70 6.98
N PRO A 493 -44.06 -45.77 7.64
CA PRO A 493 -43.53 -44.89 8.69
C PRO A 493 -44.25 -45.11 10.04
N ASP A 494 -43.71 -44.64 11.16
CA ASP A 494 -44.60 -44.16 12.21
C ASP A 494 -43.98 -43.15 13.19
N GLN A 495 -44.91 -42.35 13.69
CA GLN A 495 -44.85 -41.16 14.51
C GLN A 495 -44.40 -41.40 15.96
N THR A 496 -44.15 -40.27 16.63
CA THR A 496 -44.33 -39.92 18.07
C THR A 496 -43.01 -39.43 18.70
N ALA A 497 -42.88 -38.13 18.92
CA ALA A 497 -43.41 -37.33 20.04
C ALA A 497 -42.39 -37.18 21.19
N GLN A 498 -41.79 -35.98 21.21
CA GLN A 498 -41.63 -35.10 22.37
C GLN A 498 -40.61 -35.41 23.50
N PRO A 499 -40.22 -34.37 24.27
CA PRO A 499 -38.84 -34.09 24.66
C PRO A 499 -38.60 -34.28 26.17
N VAL A 500 -37.34 -34.32 26.60
CA VAL A 500 -36.97 -33.96 27.98
C VAL A 500 -35.64 -33.23 28.01
N ALA A 501 -35.66 -32.14 28.78
CA ALA A 501 -34.59 -31.20 29.06
C ALA A 501 -33.54 -31.73 30.08
N SER A 502 -32.56 -30.86 30.30
CA SER A 502 -31.87 -30.55 31.57
C SER A 502 -30.45 -31.07 31.79
N SER A 503 -29.57 -30.06 31.88
CA SER A 503 -28.50 -29.85 32.87
C SER A 503 -27.39 -30.88 33.04
N SER A 504 -26.16 -30.46 32.73
CA SER A 504 -25.17 -30.09 33.75
C SER A 504 -24.25 -29.01 33.21
#